data_AF-A0A929CGG7-F1
#
_entry.id   AF-A0A929CGG7-F1
#
_cell.length_a   1.000
_cell.length_b   1.000
_cell.length_c   1.000
_cell.angle_alpha   90.00
_cell.angle_beta   90.00
_cell.angle_gamma   90.00
#
_symmetry.space_group_name_H-M   'P 1'
#
loop_
_entity.id
_entity.type
_entity.pdbx_description
1 polymer ?
#
loop_
_entity_poly.entity_id
_entity_poly.type
_entity_poly.pdbx_seq_one_letter_code
_entity_poly.pdbx_strand_id
1 'polypeptide(L)'
;MSLRVYNTMSGKKEEFQPLVPGKVGMYVCGVTVYDYCHIGHARANIVFDIIFRYLQFAGYETTYVRNYTDVDDKIINRANERGIDSKELAEEFIRAFDEDMAALGLVKPTHEPRATEYIDQIIAISQKLIDKGMAYESAGDVYYRVDKFDGYLKLSKRNMEEMQAGARITPGEQKENPMDFALWKAAKPGEPSWKSPWGAGRPGWHIECSAMSSSLLGDS
;
A
#
# COMPACT_ATOMS: atom_id res chain seq x y z
N MET A 1 -30.30 0.09 15.46
CA MET A 1 -30.14 -0.34 14.05
C MET A 1 -28.74 -0.90 13.89
N SER A 2 -28.54 -1.99 13.14
CA SER A 2 -27.20 -2.51 12.89
C SER A 2 -26.41 -1.59 11.95
N LEU A 3 -25.09 -1.48 12.17
CA LEU A 3 -24.18 -0.71 11.33
C LEU A 3 -24.17 -1.32 9.93
N ARG A 4 -24.29 -0.47 8.89
CA ARG A 4 -24.19 -0.90 7.49
C ARG A 4 -23.14 -0.10 6.75
N VAL A 5 -22.30 -0.77 5.98
CA VAL A 5 -21.18 -0.18 5.22
C VAL A 5 -21.38 -0.44 3.74
N TYR A 6 -21.08 0.54 2.90
CA TYR A 6 -21.06 0.33 1.45
C TYR A 6 -19.82 -0.47 1.06
N ASN A 7 -20.02 -1.68 0.56
CA ASN A 7 -18.93 -2.56 0.15
C ASN A 7 -18.69 -2.38 -1.36
N THR A 8 -17.53 -1.86 -1.74
CA THR A 8 -17.14 -1.64 -3.15
C THR A 8 -17.20 -2.94 -3.96
N MET A 9 -16.80 -4.08 -3.36
CA MET A 9 -16.80 -5.39 -4.00
C MET A 9 -18.20 -5.77 -4.50
N SER A 10 -19.21 -5.68 -3.63
CA SER A 10 -20.59 -6.03 -3.98
C SER A 10 -21.38 -4.87 -4.58
N GLY A 11 -20.94 -3.63 -4.42
CA GLY A 11 -21.62 -2.43 -4.89
C GLY A 11 -22.89 -2.04 -4.12
N LYS A 12 -23.09 -2.56 -2.90
CA LYS A 12 -24.28 -2.30 -2.09
C LYS A 12 -23.92 -2.06 -0.63
N LYS A 13 -24.87 -1.51 0.14
CA LYS A 13 -24.76 -1.42 1.60
C LYS A 13 -25.00 -2.79 2.22
N GLU A 14 -24.06 -3.29 2.98
CA GLU A 14 -24.11 -4.58 3.67
C GLU A 14 -24.13 -4.37 5.17
N GLU A 15 -24.66 -5.34 5.91
CA GLU A 15 -24.54 -5.33 7.36
C GLU A 15 -23.07 -5.54 7.75
N PHE A 16 -22.57 -4.70 8.64
CA PHE A 16 -21.21 -4.81 9.14
C PHE A 16 -21.15 -5.91 10.19
N GLN A 17 -20.40 -6.96 9.89
CA GLN A 17 -20.13 -8.07 10.80
C GLN A 17 -18.61 -8.18 10.96
N PRO A 18 -18.06 -7.96 12.17
CA PRO A 18 -16.63 -8.09 12.39
C PRO A 18 -16.20 -9.56 12.29
N LEU A 19 -14.96 -9.80 11.86
CA LEU A 19 -14.37 -11.15 11.79
C LEU A 19 -14.30 -11.80 13.18
N VAL A 20 -13.98 -11.01 14.21
CA VAL A 20 -14.01 -11.42 15.60
C VAL A 20 -15.06 -10.57 16.33
N PRO A 21 -16.05 -11.17 17.02
CA PRO A 21 -17.09 -10.41 17.71
C PRO A 21 -16.51 -9.30 18.62
N GLY A 22 -16.97 -8.06 18.41
CA GLY A 22 -16.53 -6.91 19.18
C GLY A 22 -15.19 -6.28 18.77
N LYS A 23 -14.45 -6.88 17.82
CA LYS A 23 -13.14 -6.37 17.37
C LYS A 23 -13.13 -6.00 15.89
N VAL A 24 -12.46 -4.90 15.54
CA VAL A 24 -12.37 -4.42 14.16
C VAL A 24 -10.93 -4.09 13.81
N GLY A 25 -10.41 -4.72 12.75
CA GLY A 25 -9.18 -4.29 12.08
C GLY A 25 -9.51 -3.39 10.89
N MET A 26 -8.93 -2.20 10.83
CA MET A 26 -9.11 -1.25 9.74
C MET A 26 -7.76 -0.81 9.17
N TYR A 27 -7.50 -1.11 7.91
CA TYR A 27 -6.33 -0.61 7.16
C TYR A 27 -6.76 0.46 6.17
N VAL A 28 -6.09 1.61 6.19
CA VAL A 28 -6.29 2.70 5.24
C VAL A 28 -4.93 3.06 4.62
N CYS A 29 -4.83 3.03 3.30
CA CYS A 29 -3.60 3.46 2.63
C CYS A 29 -3.29 4.92 2.99
N GLY A 30 -2.08 5.18 3.47
CA GLY A 30 -1.63 6.55 3.74
C GLY A 30 -1.01 7.21 2.52
N VAL A 31 -0.07 8.12 2.76
CA VAL A 31 0.52 8.99 1.73
C VAL A 31 1.92 8.51 1.32
N THR A 32 2.29 8.82 0.08
CA THR A 32 3.70 8.82 -0.35
C THR A 32 4.34 10.13 0.09
N VAL A 33 5.35 10.07 0.94
CA VAL A 33 5.90 11.25 1.66
C VAL A 33 6.99 11.96 0.86
N TYR A 34 6.62 12.49 -0.31
CA TYR A 34 7.52 13.24 -1.18
C TYR A 34 7.21 14.75 -1.27
N ASP A 35 6.03 15.17 -0.77
CA ASP A 35 5.58 16.57 -0.79
C ASP A 35 4.50 16.82 0.29
N TYR A 36 4.10 18.07 0.48
CA TYR A 36 3.03 18.49 1.39
C TYR A 36 1.68 17.87 1.02
N CYS A 37 0.85 17.64 2.04
CA CYS A 37 -0.49 17.13 1.82
C CYS A 37 -1.40 18.19 1.17
N HIS A 38 -2.34 17.75 0.33
CA HIS A 38 -3.35 18.63 -0.25
C HIS A 38 -4.74 18.28 0.28
N ILE A 39 -5.75 19.09 -0.06
CA ILE A 39 -7.14 18.94 0.43
C ILE A 39 -7.77 17.57 0.15
N GLY A 40 -7.26 16.83 -0.85
CA GLY A 40 -7.69 15.46 -1.14
C GLY A 40 -7.23 14.48 -0.06
N HIS A 41 -5.97 14.59 0.38
CA HIS A 41 -5.44 13.84 1.51
C HIS A 41 -6.18 14.20 2.80
N ALA A 42 -6.41 15.48 3.06
CA ALA A 42 -7.16 15.93 4.23
C ALA A 42 -8.57 15.31 4.25
N ARG A 43 -9.31 15.38 3.14
CA ARG A 43 -10.65 14.78 3.03
C ARG A 43 -10.64 13.28 3.31
N ALA A 44 -9.71 12.53 2.72
CA ALA A 44 -9.63 11.09 2.92
C ALA A 44 -9.39 10.75 4.40
N ASN A 45 -8.42 11.40 5.03
CA ASN A 45 -8.09 11.17 6.44
C ASN A 45 -9.22 11.58 7.39
N ILE A 46 -9.92 12.69 7.13
CA ILE A 46 -11.12 13.10 7.90
C ILE A 46 -12.22 12.03 7.81
N VAL A 47 -12.49 11.50 6.62
CA VAL A 47 -13.55 10.48 6.44
C VAL A 47 -13.23 9.21 7.23
N PHE A 48 -11.98 8.74 7.19
CA PHE A 48 -11.59 7.54 7.94
C PHE A 48 -11.44 7.78 9.45
N ASP A 49 -11.08 8.99 9.87
CA ASP A 49 -11.13 9.42 11.28
C ASP A 49 -12.57 9.36 11.82
N ILE A 50 -13.56 9.85 11.06
CA ILE A 50 -14.98 9.74 11.43
C ILE A 50 -15.40 8.28 11.56
N ILE A 51 -14.99 7.41 10.63
CA ILE A 51 -15.31 5.98 10.69
C ILE A 51 -14.69 5.34 11.93
N PHE A 52 -13.41 5.60 12.20
CA PHE A 52 -12.70 5.07 13.36
C PHE A 52 -13.37 5.48 14.68
N ARG A 53 -13.65 6.78 14.84
CA ARG A 53 -14.36 7.31 16.01
C ARG A 53 -15.76 6.71 16.16
N TYR A 54 -16.48 6.52 15.06
CA TYR A 54 -17.81 5.92 15.10
C TYR A 54 -17.75 4.45 15.52
N LEU A 55 -16.77 3.67 15.05
CA LEU A 55 -16.59 2.27 15.47
C LEU A 55 -16.29 2.19 16.97
N GLN A 56 -15.42 3.06 17.49
CA GLN A 56 -15.15 3.16 18.93
C GLN A 56 -16.41 3.55 19.71
N PHE A 57 -17.16 4.55 19.25
CA PHE A 57 -18.43 4.97 19.85
C PHE A 57 -19.47 3.85 19.86
N ALA A 58 -19.49 3.01 18.82
CA ALA A 58 -20.38 1.85 18.72
C ALA A 58 -19.94 0.67 19.62
N GLY A 59 -18.85 0.81 20.39
CA GLY A 59 -18.37 -0.18 21.35
C GLY A 59 -17.39 -1.20 20.78
N TYR A 60 -16.85 -1.00 19.58
CA TYR A 60 -15.84 -1.89 19.00
C TYR A 60 -14.43 -1.57 19.52
N GLU A 61 -13.70 -2.61 19.89
CA GLU A 61 -12.24 -2.55 20.03
C GLU A 61 -11.63 -2.47 18.62
N THR A 62 -11.21 -1.28 18.21
CA THR A 62 -10.78 -1.01 16.82
C THR A 62 -9.28 -0.78 16.74
N THR A 63 -8.58 -1.60 15.94
CA THR A 63 -7.19 -1.38 15.54
C THR A 63 -7.15 -0.67 14.19
N TYR A 64 -6.66 0.56 14.17
CA TYR A 64 -6.55 1.37 12.96
C TYR A 64 -5.09 1.45 12.50
N VAL A 65 -4.81 0.98 11.28
CA VAL A 65 -3.49 1.02 10.64
C VAL A 65 -3.53 1.96 9.43
N ARG A 66 -2.55 2.88 9.34
CA ARG A 66 -2.32 3.73 8.16
C ARG A 66 -0.83 3.84 7.88
N ASN A 67 -0.39 3.35 6.73
CA ASN A 67 1.04 3.33 6.42
C ASN A 67 1.60 4.67 5.94
N TYR A 68 2.92 4.81 5.99
CA TYR A 68 3.68 5.73 5.15
C TYR A 68 4.38 4.95 4.04
N THR A 69 4.17 5.35 2.79
CA THR A 69 5.05 4.92 1.69
C THR A 69 6.24 5.87 1.69
N ASP A 70 7.32 5.45 2.34
CA ASP A 70 8.55 6.22 2.57
C ASP A 70 9.72 5.79 1.66
N VAL A 71 9.44 4.91 0.69
CA VAL A 71 10.31 4.59 -0.44
C VAL A 71 9.46 4.45 -1.70
N ASP A 72 9.70 5.29 -2.70
CA ASP A 72 9.01 5.28 -3.99
C ASP A 72 9.81 6.05 -5.05
N ASP A 73 9.53 5.82 -6.33
CA ASP A 73 10.14 6.56 -7.44
C ASP A 73 9.97 8.09 -7.26
N LYS A 74 8.82 8.55 -6.77
CA LYS A 74 8.56 9.99 -6.53
C LYS A 74 9.46 10.56 -5.43
N ILE A 75 9.70 9.81 -4.35
CA ILE A 75 10.56 10.22 -3.25
C ILE A 75 12.00 10.32 -3.74
N ILE A 76 12.47 9.28 -4.45
CA ILE A 76 13.83 9.24 -5.01
C ILE A 76 14.06 10.41 -5.97
N ASN A 77 13.13 10.62 -6.91
CA ASN A 77 13.25 11.70 -7.88
C ASN A 77 13.27 13.07 -7.22
N ARG A 78 12.37 13.31 -6.26
CA ARG A 78 12.28 14.59 -5.54
C ARG A 78 13.48 14.84 -4.64
N ALA A 79 14.03 13.80 -4.01
CA ALA A 79 15.25 13.89 -3.22
C ALA A 79 16.44 14.25 -4.10
N ASN A 80 16.56 13.62 -5.28
CA ASN A 80 17.57 13.96 -6.28
C ASN A 80 17.46 15.40 -6.79
N GLU A 81 16.25 15.89 -7.06
CA GLU A 81 16.00 17.30 -7.44
C GLU A 81 16.47 18.28 -6.36
N ARG A 82 16.27 17.94 -5.08
CA ARG A 82 16.66 18.75 -3.93
C ARG A 82 18.11 18.56 -3.50
N GLY A 83 18.79 17.54 -4.01
CA GLY A 83 20.15 17.18 -3.60
C GLY A 83 20.25 16.70 -2.15
N ILE A 84 19.21 16.05 -1.62
CA ILE A 84 19.17 15.49 -0.26
C ILE A 84 18.93 13.98 -0.28
N ASP A 85 19.11 13.31 0.85
CA ASP A 85 18.83 11.88 0.97
C ASP A 85 17.32 11.58 0.92
N SER A 86 16.94 10.46 0.30
CA SER A 86 15.53 10.05 0.19
C SER A 86 14.85 9.83 1.55
N LYS A 87 15.59 9.33 2.55
CA LYS A 87 15.10 9.18 3.92
C LYS A 87 14.92 10.54 4.57
N GLU A 88 15.83 11.49 4.35
CA GLU A 88 15.68 12.84 4.87
C GLU A 88 14.42 13.53 4.33
N LEU A 89 14.17 13.40 3.02
CA LEU A 89 12.95 13.89 2.37
C LEU A 89 11.68 13.26 2.99
N ALA A 90 11.69 11.94 3.14
CA ALA A 90 10.56 11.21 3.70
C ALA A 90 10.26 11.65 5.14
N GLU A 91 11.28 11.80 5.99
CA GLU A 91 11.12 12.24 7.38
C GLU A 91 10.60 13.68 7.49
N GLU A 92 11.04 14.57 6.59
CA GLU A 92 10.52 15.94 6.49
C GLU A 92 9.01 15.94 6.23
N PHE A 93 8.55 15.19 5.22
CA PHE A 93 7.14 15.18 4.86
C PHE A 93 6.26 14.31 5.75
N ILE A 94 6.82 13.31 6.45
CA ILE A 94 6.11 12.64 7.55
C ILE A 94 5.80 13.65 8.66
N ARG A 95 6.79 14.46 9.08
CA ARG A 95 6.56 15.49 10.11
C ARG A 95 5.53 16.52 9.66
N ALA A 96 5.67 17.04 8.44
CA ALA A 96 4.71 18.00 7.89
C ALA A 96 3.29 17.44 7.82
N PHE A 97 3.14 16.18 7.38
CA PHE A 97 1.85 15.51 7.34
C PHE A 97 1.26 15.31 8.74
N ASP A 98 2.07 14.88 9.72
CA ASP A 98 1.63 14.75 11.12
C ASP A 98 1.17 16.09 11.71
N GLU A 99 1.87 17.19 11.42
CA GLU A 99 1.49 18.54 11.82
C GLU A 99 0.14 18.95 11.22
N ASP A 100 -0.07 18.70 9.92
CA ASP A 100 -1.33 18.98 9.23
C ASP A 100 -2.49 18.14 9.81
N MET A 101 -2.28 16.84 10.03
CA MET A 101 -3.31 15.96 10.59
C MET A 101 -3.68 16.37 12.03
N ALA A 102 -2.69 16.78 12.82
CA ALA A 102 -2.90 17.29 14.17
C ALA A 102 -3.66 18.63 14.17
N ALA A 103 -3.32 19.54 13.25
CA ALA A 103 -4.02 20.82 13.09
C ALA A 103 -5.50 20.64 12.68
N LEU A 104 -5.81 19.57 11.94
CA LEU A 104 -7.17 19.16 11.60
C LEU A 104 -7.92 18.43 12.74
N GLY A 105 -7.25 18.18 13.88
CA GLY A 105 -7.83 17.52 15.04
C GLY A 105 -8.07 16.01 14.85
N LEU A 106 -7.37 15.38 13.92
CA LEU A 106 -7.49 13.95 13.65
C LEU A 106 -6.79 13.13 14.73
N VAL A 107 -7.35 11.97 15.08
CA VAL A 107 -6.65 11.04 15.98
C VAL A 107 -5.56 10.29 15.24
N LYS A 108 -4.48 10.00 15.95
CA LYS A 108 -3.42 9.12 15.43
C LYS A 108 -3.96 7.69 15.25
N PRO A 109 -3.66 7.03 14.13
CA PRO A 109 -3.86 5.59 13.97
C PRO A 109 -3.23 4.79 15.11
N THR A 110 -3.73 3.58 15.37
CA THR A 110 -3.11 2.63 16.30
C THR A 110 -1.70 2.25 15.86
N HIS A 111 -1.48 2.12 14.54
CA HIS A 111 -0.17 1.86 13.95
C HIS A 111 0.05 2.70 12.69
N GLU A 112 1.25 3.24 12.56
CA GLU A 112 1.69 4.02 11.39
C GLU A 112 2.95 3.40 10.74
N PRO A 113 2.83 2.19 10.18
CA PRO A 113 4.00 1.45 9.68
C PRO A 113 4.62 2.14 8.46
N ARG A 114 5.95 2.07 8.36
CA ARG A 114 6.70 2.58 7.22
C ARG A 114 7.08 1.43 6.30
N ALA A 115 7.01 1.63 4.99
CA ALA A 115 7.37 0.58 4.02
C ALA A 115 8.82 0.09 4.23
N THR A 116 9.74 0.99 4.57
CA THR A 116 11.15 0.65 4.84
C THR A 116 11.37 -0.22 6.09
N GLU A 117 10.39 -0.32 6.99
CA GLU A 117 10.45 -1.14 8.21
C GLU A 117 9.90 -2.56 8.00
N TYR A 118 9.27 -2.85 6.86
CA TYR A 118 8.59 -4.11 6.57
C TYR A 118 9.22 -4.89 5.40
N ILE A 119 10.50 -4.61 5.10
CA ILE A 119 11.21 -5.20 3.95
C ILE A 119 11.27 -6.72 4.02
N ASP A 120 11.54 -7.29 5.19
CA ASP A 120 11.61 -8.75 5.36
C ASP A 120 10.25 -9.43 5.09
N GLN A 121 9.16 -8.80 5.52
CA GLN A 121 7.80 -9.26 5.28
C GLN A 121 7.43 -9.16 3.80
N ILE A 122 7.86 -8.08 3.13
CA ILE A 122 7.66 -7.89 1.69
C ILE A 122 8.41 -8.97 0.89
N ILE A 123 9.67 -9.24 1.23
CA ILE A 123 10.48 -10.31 0.63
C ILE A 123 9.78 -11.66 0.88
N ALA A 124 9.34 -11.93 2.10
CA ALA A 124 8.68 -13.19 2.45
C ALA A 124 7.38 -13.42 1.66
N ILE A 125 6.53 -12.39 1.49
CA ILE A 125 5.31 -12.53 0.67
C ILE A 125 5.66 -12.71 -0.80
N SER A 126 6.63 -11.96 -1.32
CA SER A 126 7.07 -12.08 -2.71
C SER A 126 7.60 -13.48 -3.00
N GLN A 127 8.40 -14.06 -2.09
CA GLN A 127 8.87 -15.44 -2.21
C GLN A 127 7.71 -16.44 -2.17
N LYS A 128 6.75 -16.29 -1.24
CA LYS A 128 5.55 -17.15 -1.19
C LYS A 128 4.74 -17.09 -2.49
N LEU A 129 4.68 -15.94 -3.15
CA LEU A 129 3.99 -15.77 -4.44
C LEU A 129 4.75 -16.44 -5.58
N ILE A 130 6.09 -16.38 -5.57
CA ILE A 130 6.94 -17.12 -6.51
C ILE A 130 6.75 -18.63 -6.33
N ASP A 131 6.80 -19.12 -5.09
CA ASP A 131 6.66 -20.56 -4.78
C ASP A 131 5.29 -21.11 -5.23
N LYS A 132 4.25 -20.26 -5.24
CA LYS A 132 2.90 -20.57 -5.74
C LYS A 132 2.74 -20.42 -7.26
N GLY A 133 3.79 -20.01 -7.98
CA GLY A 133 3.74 -19.72 -9.42
C GLY A 133 2.96 -18.44 -9.78
N MET A 134 2.59 -17.63 -8.79
CA MET A 134 1.85 -16.37 -8.96
C MET A 134 2.77 -15.16 -9.17
N ALA A 135 4.08 -15.33 -9.01
CA ALA A 135 5.08 -14.31 -9.30
C ALA A 135 6.31 -14.93 -9.96
N TYR A 136 7.16 -14.09 -10.54
CA TYR A 136 8.42 -14.51 -11.16
C TYR A 136 9.49 -13.45 -11.02
N GLU A 137 10.73 -13.91 -10.95
CA GLU A 137 11.90 -13.07 -11.07
C GLU A 137 12.25 -12.88 -12.55
N SER A 138 12.69 -11.68 -12.91
CA SER A 138 13.21 -11.35 -14.23
C SER A 138 14.23 -10.22 -14.11
N ALA A 139 15.51 -10.53 -14.32
CA ALA A 139 16.64 -9.60 -14.29
C ALA A 139 16.76 -8.78 -12.98
N GLY A 140 16.48 -9.40 -11.85
CA GLY A 140 16.53 -8.83 -10.50
C GLY A 140 15.22 -8.19 -10.03
N ASP A 141 14.28 -7.93 -10.93
CA ASP A 141 12.92 -7.54 -10.58
C ASP A 141 12.09 -8.79 -10.22
N VAL A 142 11.05 -8.61 -9.42
CA VAL A 142 10.01 -9.63 -9.20
C VAL A 142 8.68 -9.05 -9.61
N TYR A 143 7.95 -9.75 -10.47
CA TYR A 143 6.65 -9.36 -10.99
C TYR A 143 5.55 -10.31 -10.54
N TYR A 144 4.36 -9.77 -10.27
CA TYR A 144 3.14 -10.55 -10.04
C TYR A 144 2.45 -10.87 -11.36
N ARG A 145 2.09 -12.14 -11.55
CA ARG A 145 1.33 -12.63 -12.71
C ARG A 145 -0.16 -12.37 -12.53
N VAL A 146 -0.70 -11.37 -13.21
CA VAL A 146 -2.13 -11.05 -13.08
C VAL A 146 -3.04 -12.12 -13.67
N ASP A 147 -2.56 -12.86 -14.67
CA ASP A 147 -3.30 -13.92 -15.36
C ASP A 147 -3.43 -15.21 -14.53
N LYS A 148 -2.61 -15.37 -13.48
CA LYS A 148 -2.68 -16.47 -12.51
C LYS A 148 -3.70 -16.23 -11.40
N PHE A 149 -4.39 -15.10 -11.42
CA PHE A 149 -5.43 -14.77 -10.46
C PHE A 149 -6.78 -14.55 -11.15
N ASP A 150 -7.61 -15.60 -11.19
CA ASP A 150 -8.93 -15.58 -11.83
C ASP A 150 -9.84 -14.43 -11.35
N GLY A 151 -9.64 -13.97 -10.11
CA GLY A 151 -10.38 -12.86 -9.52
C GLY A 151 -9.82 -11.46 -9.79
N TYR A 152 -8.81 -11.30 -10.66
CA TYR A 152 -8.21 -10.00 -10.92
C TYR A 152 -9.26 -9.02 -11.47
N LEU A 153 -9.17 -7.74 -11.09
CA LEU A 153 -10.15 -6.67 -11.38
C LEU A 153 -11.55 -6.78 -10.74
N LYS A 154 -11.86 -7.85 -9.98
CA LYS A 154 -13.19 -7.99 -9.34
C LYS A 154 -13.62 -6.79 -8.48
N LEU A 155 -12.65 -6.13 -7.82
CA LEU A 155 -12.92 -4.96 -6.97
C LEU A 155 -13.26 -3.70 -7.79
N SER A 156 -12.56 -3.48 -8.90
CA SER A 156 -12.76 -2.30 -9.77
C SER A 156 -13.92 -2.48 -10.74
N LYS A 157 -14.40 -3.73 -10.91
CA LYS A 157 -15.45 -4.11 -11.88
C LYS A 157 -15.07 -3.77 -13.33
N ARG A 158 -13.77 -3.64 -13.60
CA ARG A 158 -13.23 -3.45 -14.94
C ARG A 158 -12.99 -4.79 -15.60
N ASN A 159 -12.97 -4.81 -16.93
CA ASN A 159 -12.61 -6.00 -17.69
C ASN A 159 -11.11 -5.98 -18.06
N MET A 160 -10.55 -7.16 -18.30
CA MET A 160 -9.12 -7.31 -18.65
C MET A 160 -8.81 -6.74 -20.04
N GLU A 161 -9.73 -6.90 -20.99
CA GLU A 161 -9.53 -6.47 -22.38
C GLU A 161 -9.35 -4.94 -22.50
N GLU A 162 -10.19 -4.14 -21.84
CA GLU A 162 -10.08 -2.67 -21.82
C GLU A 162 -8.79 -2.22 -21.15
N MET A 163 -8.40 -2.88 -20.05
CA MET A 163 -7.17 -2.56 -19.33
C MET A 163 -5.93 -2.87 -20.19
N GLN A 164 -5.93 -3.99 -20.91
CA GLN A 164 -4.85 -4.38 -21.81
C GLN A 164 -4.73 -3.46 -23.02
N ALA A 165 -5.85 -2.95 -23.57
CA ALA A 165 -5.83 -2.05 -24.72
C ALA A 165 -5.01 -0.76 -24.49
N GLY A 166 -4.89 -0.33 -23.22
CA GLY A 166 -4.06 0.81 -22.82
C GLY A 166 -2.69 0.42 -22.24
N ALA A 167 -2.45 -0.86 -21.93
CA ALA A 167 -1.24 -1.31 -21.25
C ALA A 167 -0.08 -1.44 -22.23
N ARG A 168 1.09 -0.93 -21.83
CA ARG A 168 2.34 -1.10 -22.55
C ARG A 168 3.42 -1.50 -21.57
N ILE A 169 4.30 -2.40 -22.01
CA ILE A 169 5.54 -2.69 -21.28
C ILE A 169 6.43 -1.47 -21.45
N THR A 170 6.85 -0.88 -20.32
CA THR A 170 7.72 0.29 -20.34
C THR A 170 9.12 -0.13 -20.81
N PRO A 171 9.85 0.68 -21.61
CA PRO A 171 11.22 0.34 -21.98
C PRO A 171 12.08 0.01 -20.76
N GLY A 172 12.68 -1.18 -20.75
CA GLY A 172 13.49 -1.69 -19.64
C GLY A 172 12.77 -2.67 -18.71
N GLU A 173 11.44 -2.77 -18.78
CA GLU A 173 10.69 -3.81 -18.07
C GLU A 173 10.78 -5.14 -18.82
N GLN A 174 10.97 -6.23 -18.09
CA GLN A 174 11.04 -7.59 -18.63
C GLN A 174 9.86 -8.44 -18.16
N LYS A 175 8.65 -7.91 -18.39
CA LYS A 175 7.38 -8.53 -18.02
C LYS A 175 6.95 -9.55 -19.07
N GLU A 176 6.44 -10.70 -18.63
CA GLU A 176 5.71 -11.68 -19.43
C GLU A 176 4.38 -11.10 -19.95
N ASN A 177 3.71 -10.26 -19.13
CA ASN A 177 2.44 -9.63 -19.47
C ASN A 177 2.47 -8.11 -19.15
N PRO A 178 1.99 -7.23 -20.05
CA PRO A 178 1.96 -5.77 -19.82
C PRO A 178 1.22 -5.33 -18.54
N MET A 179 0.29 -6.15 -18.06
CA MET A 179 -0.50 -5.89 -16.85
C MET A 179 0.19 -6.37 -15.57
N ASP A 180 1.28 -7.12 -15.66
CA ASP A 180 2.05 -7.53 -14.50
C ASP A 180 2.67 -6.31 -13.82
N PHE A 181 2.75 -6.36 -12.50
CA PHE A 181 3.26 -5.27 -11.69
C PHE A 181 4.38 -5.75 -10.78
N ALA A 182 5.33 -4.86 -10.49
CA ALA A 182 6.47 -5.18 -9.67
C ALA A 182 6.04 -5.39 -8.21
N LEU A 183 6.50 -6.50 -7.64
CA LEU A 183 6.57 -6.76 -6.20
C LEU A 183 7.93 -6.33 -5.65
N TRP A 184 8.99 -6.46 -6.45
CA TRP A 184 10.33 -6.03 -6.13
C TRP A 184 10.98 -5.41 -7.36
N LYS A 185 11.69 -4.30 -7.18
CA LYS A 185 12.43 -3.62 -8.24
C LYS A 185 13.92 -3.68 -7.95
N ALA A 186 14.71 -4.16 -8.91
CA ALA A 186 16.16 -4.08 -8.85
C ALA A 186 16.59 -2.62 -8.69
N ALA A 187 17.52 -2.38 -7.77
CA ALA A 187 17.97 -1.02 -7.48
C ALA A 187 18.88 -0.50 -8.59
N LYS A 188 18.64 0.74 -9.01
CA LYS A 188 19.57 1.47 -9.89
C LYS A 188 20.72 2.06 -9.06
N PRO A 189 21.89 2.34 -9.67
CA PRO A 189 22.99 3.00 -8.96
C PRO A 189 22.54 4.29 -8.27
N GLY A 190 22.80 4.39 -6.97
CA GLY A 190 22.43 5.55 -6.15
C GLY A 190 21.01 5.52 -5.57
N GLU A 191 20.16 4.56 -5.93
CA GLU A 191 18.85 4.37 -5.28
C GLU A 191 18.99 3.68 -3.91
N PRO A 192 18.09 3.97 -2.95
CA PRO A 192 17.99 3.17 -1.72
C PRO A 192 17.69 1.71 -2.05
N SER A 193 18.38 0.80 -1.38
CA SER A 193 18.27 -0.63 -1.66
C SER A 193 18.49 -1.52 -0.43
N TRP A 194 17.86 -2.68 -0.47
CA TRP A 194 17.95 -3.75 0.53
C TRP A 194 18.34 -5.05 -0.15
N LYS A 195 18.97 -5.95 0.62
CA LYS A 195 19.34 -7.27 0.13
C LYS A 195 18.10 -8.15 0.04
N SER A 196 17.98 -8.91 -1.05
CA SER A 196 16.94 -9.92 -1.25
C SER A 196 17.51 -11.16 -1.95
N PRO A 197 16.76 -12.27 -2.01
CA PRO A 197 17.13 -13.45 -2.82
C PRO A 197 17.34 -13.15 -4.31
N TRP A 198 16.77 -12.05 -4.80
CA TRP A 198 16.81 -11.64 -6.21
C TRP A 198 17.84 -10.52 -6.48
N GLY A 199 18.68 -10.21 -5.49
CA GLY A 199 19.66 -9.13 -5.55
C GLY A 199 19.24 -7.88 -4.78
N ALA A 200 20.06 -6.83 -4.87
CA ALA A 200 19.78 -5.56 -4.22
C ALA A 200 18.63 -4.83 -4.93
N GLY A 201 17.61 -4.42 -4.17
CA GLY A 201 16.44 -3.78 -4.73
C GLY A 201 15.58 -3.12 -3.68
N ARG A 202 14.35 -2.82 -4.04
CA ARG A 202 13.37 -2.13 -3.20
C ARG A 202 11.96 -2.63 -3.51
N PRO A 203 11.00 -2.45 -2.58
CA PRO A 203 9.65 -2.93 -2.78
C PRO A 203 8.96 -2.25 -3.97
N GLY A 204 8.04 -2.98 -4.58
CA GLY A 204 7.02 -2.41 -5.44
C GLY A 204 5.84 -1.88 -4.61
N TRP A 205 5.16 -0.84 -5.10
CA TRP A 205 4.17 -0.11 -4.33
C TRP A 205 3.05 -0.98 -3.72
N HIS A 206 2.47 -1.92 -4.49
CA HIS A 206 1.29 -2.66 -4.04
C HIS A 206 1.59 -3.72 -2.97
N ILE A 207 2.82 -4.25 -2.92
CA ILE A 207 3.17 -5.32 -1.98
C ILE A 207 3.40 -4.78 -0.56
N GLU A 208 3.80 -3.51 -0.44
CA GLU A 208 4.00 -2.82 0.84
C GLU A 208 2.75 -2.91 1.72
N CYS A 209 1.61 -2.44 1.20
CA CYS A 209 0.35 -2.44 1.94
C CYS A 209 -0.11 -3.86 2.27
N SER A 210 0.11 -4.83 1.39
CA SER A 210 -0.23 -6.23 1.64
C SER A 210 0.60 -6.81 2.80
N ALA A 211 1.90 -6.51 2.84
CA ALA A 211 2.79 -6.94 3.91
C ALA A 211 2.47 -6.28 5.26
N MET A 212 2.30 -4.96 5.27
CA MET A 212 2.02 -4.21 6.50
C MET A 212 0.65 -4.55 7.08
N SER A 213 -0.40 -4.61 6.25
CA SER A 213 -1.76 -4.94 6.70
C SER A 213 -1.83 -6.35 7.29
N SER A 214 -1.31 -7.36 6.60
CA SER A 214 -1.34 -8.75 7.07
C SER A 214 -0.51 -8.93 8.35
N SER A 215 0.62 -8.23 8.48
CA SER A 215 1.47 -8.31 9.67
C SER A 215 0.83 -7.71 10.92
N LEU A 216 0.06 -6.64 10.78
CA LEU A 216 -0.54 -5.92 11.91
C LEU A 216 -1.98 -6.34 12.23
N LEU A 217 -2.73 -6.80 11.24
CA LEU A 217 -4.15 -7.14 11.37
C LEU A 217 -4.43 -8.64 11.21
N GLY A 218 -3.44 -9.43 10.79
CA GLY A 218 -3.60 -10.84 10.44
C GLY A 218 -4.07 -11.06 9.01
N ASP A 219 -4.11 -12.33 8.61
CA ASP A 219 -4.62 -12.75 7.31
C ASP A 219 -6.17 -12.80 7.34
N SER A 220 -6.80 -12.37 6.24
CA SER A 220 -8.27 -12.37 6.05
C SER A 220 -8.75 -13.46 5.11
#